data_AF-A0A4R8PPG3-F1
#
_entry.id   AF-A0A4R8PPG3-F1
#
_cell.length_a   1.000
_cell.length_b   1.000
_cell.length_c   1.000
_cell.angle_alpha   90.00
_cell.angle_beta   90.00
_cell.angle_gamma   90.00
#
_symmetry.space_group_name_H-M   'P 1'
#
loop_
_entity.id
_entity.type
_entity.pdbx_description
1 polymer ?
#
loop_
_entity_poly.entity_id
_entity_poly.type
_entity_poly.pdbx_seq_one_letter_code
_entity_poly.pdbx_strand_id
1 'polypeptide(L)'
;MPFRLPSLAYPHPGNAGYWDPVTATINWCEEDYYASHYVAEVVNTFTNAIFIYLASVGVRNCINNDHPRVFLVAYVGYMFIGLSSFIYHTTLKYWMQLFDELSMIYTTCVLFFAVFSHGKSTLGQLLLGIFTAGLALFITVYYHYLGEPVFHQVMFAVLTATVVFRSIYVMEKTLRPPPPAVGNGNGNGSRSEKFGQLRDQEILCNMWAMITTGLSAIAIGFLFWNLDNIYCSSIRRWRRQLGLPWGVLLEGHGWW
;
A
#
# COMPACT_ATOMS: atom_id res chain seq x y z
N MET A 1 -2.31 43.15 13.04
CA MET A 1 -1.17 42.35 12.51
C MET A 1 -1.75 41.05 11.99
N PRO A 2 -1.43 40.61 10.75
CA PRO A 2 -1.90 39.31 10.29
C PRO A 2 -1.29 38.23 11.19
N PHE A 3 -2.13 37.32 11.67
CA PHE A 3 -1.72 36.19 12.50
C PHE A 3 -0.71 35.35 11.70
N ARG A 4 0.56 35.36 12.12
CA ARG A 4 1.60 34.48 11.57
C ARG A 4 1.78 33.33 12.54
N LEU A 5 1.56 32.11 12.04
CA LEU A 5 1.90 30.92 12.79
C LEU A 5 3.41 30.93 13.10
N PRO A 6 3.84 30.46 14.30
CA PRO A 6 5.24 30.29 14.57
C PRO A 6 5.83 29.30 13.56
N SER A 7 6.88 29.72 12.86
CA SER A 7 7.58 28.86 11.91
C SER A 7 9.09 29.13 11.91
N LEU A 8 9.84 28.06 11.65
CA LEU A 8 11.28 28.13 11.35
C LEU A 8 11.46 28.19 9.83
N ALA A 9 12.52 28.84 9.37
CA ALA A 9 12.85 28.83 7.95
C ALA A 9 13.00 27.39 7.45
N TYR A 10 12.39 27.09 6.30
CA TYR A 10 12.58 25.79 5.66
C TYR A 10 14.03 25.69 5.17
N PRO A 11 14.79 24.65 5.55
CA PRO A 11 16.18 24.52 5.13
C PRO A 11 16.31 24.47 3.61
N HIS A 12 17.42 24.99 3.10
CA HIS A 12 17.76 24.79 1.69
C HIS A 12 18.22 23.35 1.46
N PRO A 13 18.16 22.85 0.21
CA PRO A 13 18.72 21.54 -0.13
C PRO A 13 20.15 21.41 0.41
N GLY A 14 20.48 20.25 0.94
CA GLY A 14 21.83 20.00 1.44
C GLY A 14 22.87 20.07 0.31
N ASN A 15 24.14 20.26 0.69
CA ASN A 15 25.24 19.86 -0.20
C ASN A 15 25.18 18.34 -0.44
N ALA A 16 26.12 17.80 -1.23
CA ALA A 16 26.23 16.37 -1.42
C ALA A 16 26.14 15.60 -0.08
N GLY A 17 25.12 14.76 0.02
CA GLY A 17 24.81 13.93 1.17
C GLY A 17 25.70 12.70 1.26
N TYR A 18 25.58 11.95 2.35
CA TYR A 18 26.42 10.78 2.62
C TYR A 18 26.34 9.71 1.53
N TRP A 19 25.16 9.53 0.92
CA TRP A 19 24.93 8.52 -0.11
C TRP A 19 25.08 9.06 -1.53
N ASP A 20 25.70 10.22 -1.77
CA ASP A 20 25.91 10.66 -3.15
C ASP A 20 26.86 9.75 -3.96
N PRO A 21 26.70 9.67 -5.29
CA PRO A 21 25.68 10.32 -6.13
C PRO A 21 24.33 9.57 -6.12
N VAL A 22 23.22 10.28 -6.32
CA VAL A 22 21.90 9.68 -6.59
C VAL A 22 21.97 8.81 -7.86
N THR A 23 21.56 7.54 -7.76
CA THR A 23 21.52 6.61 -8.90
C THR A 23 20.13 6.10 -9.23
N ALA A 24 19.13 6.40 -8.39
CA ALA A 24 17.74 6.11 -8.68
C ALA A 24 17.29 6.78 -9.99
N THR A 25 16.32 6.15 -10.66
CA THR A 25 15.74 6.64 -11.92
C THR A 25 14.77 7.81 -11.71
N ILE A 26 14.21 7.92 -10.50
CA ILE A 26 13.32 9.01 -10.09
C ILE A 26 13.85 9.61 -8.80
N ASN A 27 13.75 10.93 -8.69
CA ASN A 27 13.88 11.66 -7.43
C ASN A 27 12.55 12.39 -7.15
N TRP A 28 12.06 12.35 -5.92
CA TRP A 28 10.73 12.87 -5.59
C TRP A 28 10.77 14.37 -5.30
N CYS A 29 9.62 14.94 -4.92
CA CYS A 29 9.53 16.37 -4.70
C CYS A 29 10.12 16.83 -3.35
N GLU A 30 10.32 15.95 -2.38
CA GLU A 30 11.09 16.32 -1.18
C GLU A 30 12.49 16.78 -1.58
N GLU A 31 13.07 17.75 -0.87
CA GLU A 31 14.40 18.25 -1.19
C GLU A 31 15.49 17.41 -0.49
N ASP A 32 16.45 16.90 -1.25
CA ASP A 32 17.45 15.98 -0.72
C ASP A 32 18.32 16.63 0.38
N TYR A 33 18.56 15.89 1.46
CA TYR A 33 19.47 16.18 2.56
C TYR A 33 19.26 17.54 3.25
N TYR A 34 18.08 18.17 3.07
CA TYR A 34 17.78 19.49 3.65
C TYR A 34 17.76 19.46 5.19
N ALA A 35 17.34 18.34 5.78
CA ALA A 35 17.21 18.18 7.23
C ALA A 35 18.30 17.29 7.87
N SER A 36 18.98 16.44 7.08
CA SER A 36 20.02 15.53 7.57
C SER A 36 21.04 15.22 6.48
N HIS A 37 22.31 15.08 6.84
CA HIS A 37 23.36 14.64 5.90
C HIS A 37 23.26 13.14 5.54
N TYR A 38 22.57 12.33 6.35
CA TYR A 38 22.52 10.87 6.19
C TYR A 38 21.24 10.33 5.56
N VAL A 39 20.16 11.11 5.59
CA VAL A 39 18.84 10.73 5.08
C VAL A 39 18.46 11.72 4.00
N ALA A 40 18.33 11.23 2.76
CA ALA A 40 18.06 12.09 1.61
C ALA A 40 16.67 12.75 1.73
N GLU A 41 15.61 11.95 1.83
CA GLU A 41 14.23 12.47 1.91
C GLU A 41 13.64 12.10 3.27
N VAL A 42 13.67 13.04 4.23
CA VAL A 42 13.40 12.74 5.65
C VAL A 42 11.94 12.37 5.88
N VAL A 43 11.00 13.10 5.30
CA VAL A 43 9.58 12.86 5.49
C VAL A 43 9.17 11.57 4.77
N ASN A 44 9.56 11.40 3.50
CA ASN A 44 9.33 10.17 2.74
C ASN A 44 9.96 8.94 3.41
N THR A 45 11.11 9.10 4.08
CA THR A 45 11.74 8.01 4.83
C THR A 45 10.93 7.64 6.07
N PHE A 46 10.59 8.60 6.94
CA PHE A 46 10.02 8.28 8.24
C PHE A 46 8.51 8.00 8.21
N THR A 47 7.79 8.45 7.18
CA THR A 47 6.37 8.07 7.01
C THR A 47 6.21 6.56 6.81
N ASN A 48 7.22 5.88 6.26
CA ASN A 48 7.24 4.41 6.15
C ASN A 48 7.21 3.66 7.49
N ALA A 49 7.50 4.33 8.63
CA ALA A 49 7.41 3.70 9.94
C ALA A 49 5.99 3.17 10.26
N ILE A 50 4.95 3.80 9.73
CA ILE A 50 3.57 3.34 9.94
C ILE A 50 3.31 1.99 9.25
N PHE A 51 3.89 1.77 8.06
CA PHE A 51 3.79 0.52 7.31
C PHE A 51 4.42 -0.62 8.11
N ILE A 52 5.64 -0.38 8.62
CA ILE A 52 6.39 -1.35 9.43
C ILE A 52 5.62 -1.68 10.73
N TYR A 53 5.06 -0.67 11.40
CA TYR A 53 4.27 -0.85 12.61
C TYR A 53 2.99 -1.67 12.34
N LEU A 54 2.18 -1.28 11.36
CA LEU A 54 0.93 -1.97 11.03
C LEU A 54 1.17 -3.40 10.57
N ALA A 55 2.23 -3.63 9.78
CA ALA A 55 2.63 -4.96 9.37
C ALA A 55 3.04 -5.83 10.57
N SER A 56 3.79 -5.27 11.52
CA SER A 56 4.18 -5.96 12.75
C SER A 56 2.96 -6.35 13.61
N VAL A 57 1.98 -5.45 13.73
CA VAL A 57 0.70 -5.73 14.40
C VAL A 57 -0.05 -6.86 13.67
N GLY A 58 -0.08 -6.82 12.34
CA GLY A 58 -0.69 -7.87 11.51
C GLY A 58 -0.04 -9.24 11.70
N VAL A 59 1.29 -9.31 11.65
CA VAL A 59 2.07 -10.54 11.92
C VAL A 59 1.74 -11.09 13.31
N ARG A 60 1.77 -10.24 14.34
CA ARG A 60 1.44 -10.64 15.72
C ARG A 60 0.02 -11.19 15.82
N ASN A 61 -0.95 -10.55 15.16
CA ASN A 61 -2.33 -11.00 15.16
C ASN A 61 -2.51 -12.33 14.42
N CYS A 62 -1.81 -12.54 13.31
CA CYS A 62 -1.83 -13.83 12.61
C CYS A 62 -1.33 -14.98 13.47
N ILE A 63 -0.25 -14.75 14.23
CA ILE A 63 0.32 -15.77 15.13
C ILE A 63 -0.60 -16.02 16.32
N ASN A 64 -1.08 -14.95 16.97
CA ASN A 64 -1.88 -15.06 18.19
C ASN A 64 -3.27 -15.66 17.95
N ASN A 65 -3.85 -15.48 16.76
CA ASN A 65 -5.19 -15.98 16.41
C ASN A 65 -5.15 -17.19 15.47
N ASP A 66 -3.98 -17.83 15.29
CA ASP A 66 -3.77 -19.01 14.44
C ASP A 66 -4.36 -18.86 13.02
N HIS A 67 -4.12 -17.71 12.39
CA HIS A 67 -4.59 -17.45 11.04
C HIS A 67 -3.80 -18.27 9.99
N PRO A 68 -4.42 -18.62 8.85
CA PRO A 68 -3.73 -19.30 7.76
C PRO A 68 -2.41 -18.63 7.37
N ARG A 69 -1.36 -19.45 7.15
CA ARG A 69 0.02 -18.98 6.87
C ARG A 69 0.13 -17.99 5.71
N VAL A 70 -0.78 -18.03 4.75
CA VAL A 70 -0.80 -17.09 3.63
C VAL A 70 -0.95 -15.63 4.10
N PHE A 71 -1.72 -15.38 5.16
CA PHE A 71 -1.87 -14.03 5.74
C PHE A 71 -0.59 -13.59 6.46
N LEU A 72 0.08 -14.52 7.15
CA LEU A 72 1.38 -14.24 7.77
C LEU A 72 2.42 -13.83 6.71
N VAL A 73 2.50 -14.57 5.60
CA VAL A 73 3.40 -14.26 4.48
C VAL A 73 3.04 -12.90 3.86
N ALA A 74 1.76 -12.59 3.71
CA ALA A 74 1.31 -11.29 3.18
C ALA A 74 1.71 -10.13 4.10
N TYR A 75 1.54 -10.24 5.43
CA TYR A 75 1.98 -9.19 6.36
C TYR A 75 3.50 -9.07 6.45
N VAL A 76 4.25 -10.17 6.32
CA VAL A 76 5.71 -10.09 6.18
C VAL A 76 6.10 -9.35 4.89
N GLY A 77 5.44 -9.64 3.77
CA GLY A 77 5.62 -8.90 2.52
C GLY A 77 5.32 -7.40 2.69
N TYR A 78 4.23 -7.06 3.36
CA TYR A 78 3.88 -5.67 3.68
C TYR A 78 4.92 -4.97 4.56
N MET A 79 5.51 -5.67 5.53
CA MET A 79 6.64 -5.14 6.32
C MET A 79 7.87 -4.89 5.45
N PHE A 80 8.14 -5.78 4.48
CA PHE A 80 9.24 -5.60 3.54
C PHE A 80 9.05 -4.35 2.67
N ILE A 81 7.82 -4.04 2.22
CA ILE A 81 7.52 -2.80 1.49
C ILE A 81 7.93 -1.57 2.31
N GLY A 82 7.51 -1.49 3.58
CA GLY A 82 7.87 -0.35 4.43
C GLY A 82 9.38 -0.25 4.68
N LEU A 83 10.07 -1.37 4.86
CA LEU A 83 11.52 -1.39 5.08
C LEU A 83 12.32 -1.01 3.82
N SER A 84 11.94 -1.54 2.66
CA SER A 84 12.62 -1.23 1.40
C SER A 84 12.39 0.22 1.00
N SER A 85 11.17 0.75 1.16
CA SER A 85 10.87 2.16 0.92
C SER A 85 11.62 3.09 1.86
N PHE A 86 11.70 2.75 3.16
CA PHE A 86 12.51 3.50 4.13
C PHE A 86 13.99 3.59 3.68
N ILE A 87 14.58 2.47 3.27
CA ILE A 87 15.99 2.43 2.83
C ILE A 87 16.18 3.15 1.49
N TYR A 88 15.21 3.04 0.58
CA TYR A 88 15.22 3.75 -0.69
C TYR A 88 15.23 5.25 -0.49
N HIS A 89 14.26 5.81 0.26
CA HIS A 89 14.17 7.24 0.52
C HIS A 89 15.34 7.78 1.37
N THR A 90 16.00 6.93 2.14
CA THR A 90 17.24 7.30 2.84
C THR A 90 18.42 7.48 1.87
N THR A 91 18.51 6.66 0.82
CA THR A 91 19.74 6.47 0.04
C THR A 91 19.67 6.92 -1.42
N LEU A 92 18.46 6.96 -2.01
CA LEU A 92 18.18 7.24 -3.42
C LEU A 92 19.05 6.42 -4.40
N LYS A 93 19.25 5.14 -4.07
CA LYS A 93 20.00 4.19 -4.90
C LYS A 93 19.10 3.32 -5.75
N TYR A 94 19.49 3.12 -7.00
CA TYR A 94 18.76 2.27 -7.96
C TYR A 94 18.39 0.89 -7.41
N TRP A 95 19.33 0.20 -6.77
CA TRP A 95 19.05 -1.13 -6.21
C TRP A 95 18.02 -1.08 -5.09
N MET A 96 18.02 -0.03 -4.27
CA MET A 96 17.05 0.15 -3.20
C MET A 96 15.68 0.55 -3.76
N GLN A 97 15.66 1.34 -4.84
CA GLN A 97 14.45 1.63 -5.61
C GLN A 97 13.81 0.32 -6.13
N LEU A 98 14.62 -0.58 -6.71
CA LEU A 98 14.12 -1.89 -7.15
C LEU A 98 13.55 -2.71 -5.98
N PHE A 99 14.20 -2.70 -4.81
CA PHE A 99 13.65 -3.40 -3.64
C PHE A 99 12.33 -2.81 -3.18
N ASP A 100 12.18 -1.48 -3.19
CA ASP A 100 10.93 -0.81 -2.85
C ASP A 100 9.82 -1.23 -3.82
N GLU A 101 9.99 -0.92 -5.10
CA GLU A 101 8.98 -1.13 -6.12
C GLU A 101 8.64 -2.61 -6.34
N LEU A 102 9.64 -3.50 -6.41
CA LEU A 102 9.38 -4.92 -6.65
C LEU A 102 8.76 -5.62 -5.43
N SER A 103 9.03 -5.16 -4.21
CA SER A 103 8.38 -5.72 -3.01
C SER A 103 6.86 -5.52 -3.03
N MET A 104 6.38 -4.42 -3.63
CA MET A 104 4.96 -4.18 -3.86
C MET A 104 4.37 -5.23 -4.82
N ILE A 105 5.05 -5.50 -5.94
CA ILE A 105 4.62 -6.52 -6.93
C ILE A 105 4.55 -7.90 -6.28
N TYR A 106 5.60 -8.32 -5.56
CA TYR A 106 5.68 -9.64 -4.96
C TYR A 106 4.60 -9.85 -3.89
N THR A 107 4.36 -8.84 -3.06
CA THR A 107 3.30 -8.89 -2.04
C THR A 107 1.93 -9.00 -2.70
N THR A 108 1.66 -8.24 -3.75
CA THR A 108 0.39 -8.34 -4.48
C THR A 108 0.25 -9.68 -5.21
N CYS A 109 1.34 -10.27 -5.71
CA CYS A 109 1.35 -11.63 -6.24
C CYS A 109 0.96 -12.67 -5.18
N VAL A 110 1.46 -12.53 -3.94
CA VAL A 110 1.03 -13.40 -2.81
C VAL A 110 -0.47 -13.25 -2.55
N LEU A 111 -0.99 -12.02 -2.54
CA LEU A 111 -2.43 -11.77 -2.36
C LEU A 111 -3.27 -12.31 -3.52
N PHE A 112 -2.79 -12.16 -4.76
CA PHE A 112 -3.39 -12.74 -5.95
C PHE A 112 -3.48 -14.26 -5.82
N PHE A 113 -2.38 -14.92 -5.46
CA PHE A 113 -2.39 -16.35 -5.20
C PHE A 113 -3.39 -16.72 -4.10
N ALA A 114 -3.39 -15.99 -2.97
CA ALA A 114 -4.28 -16.27 -1.83
C ALA A 114 -5.77 -16.26 -2.24
N VAL A 115 -6.19 -15.23 -2.98
CA VAL A 115 -7.60 -15.05 -3.35
C VAL A 115 -8.02 -16.02 -4.47
N PHE A 116 -7.15 -16.28 -5.45
CA PHE A 116 -7.48 -17.14 -6.60
C PHE A 116 -7.26 -18.64 -6.33
N SER A 117 -6.41 -19.02 -5.38
CA SER A 117 -6.20 -20.42 -4.98
C SER A 117 -7.37 -20.99 -4.18
N HIS A 118 -8.15 -20.12 -3.51
CA HIS A 118 -9.27 -20.53 -2.68
C HIS A 118 -10.28 -21.37 -3.46
N GLY A 119 -10.58 -22.57 -2.97
CA GLY A 119 -11.51 -23.52 -3.58
C GLY A 119 -10.97 -24.29 -4.79
N LYS A 120 -9.68 -24.17 -5.14
CA LYS A 120 -9.04 -24.96 -6.20
C LYS A 120 -8.45 -26.27 -5.66
N SER A 121 -8.38 -27.29 -6.53
CA SER A 121 -7.66 -28.54 -6.27
C SER A 121 -6.15 -28.30 -6.14
N THR A 122 -5.42 -29.25 -5.55
CA THR A 122 -3.95 -29.14 -5.38
C THR A 122 -3.22 -28.86 -6.69
N LEU A 123 -3.62 -29.52 -7.79
CA LEU A 123 -3.07 -29.25 -9.12
C LEU A 123 -3.38 -27.83 -9.60
N GLY A 124 -4.62 -27.36 -9.38
CA GLY A 124 -5.02 -25.99 -9.74
C GLY A 124 -4.25 -24.93 -8.94
N GLN A 125 -3.99 -25.18 -7.66
CA GLN A 125 -3.16 -24.30 -6.83
C GLN A 125 -1.71 -24.30 -7.31
N LEU A 126 -1.14 -25.47 -7.62
CA LEU A 126 0.23 -25.57 -8.15
C LEU A 126 0.40 -24.81 -9.47
N LEU A 127 -0.51 -25.01 -10.43
CA LEU A 127 -0.48 -24.32 -11.72
C LEU A 127 -0.61 -22.80 -11.57
N LEU A 128 -1.50 -22.35 -10.67
CA LEU A 128 -1.65 -20.93 -10.34
C LEU A 128 -0.39 -20.35 -9.70
N GLY A 129 0.27 -21.12 -8.81
CA GLY A 129 1.53 -20.74 -8.19
C GLY A 129 2.65 -20.56 -9.20
N ILE A 130 2.79 -21.52 -10.12
CA ILE A 130 3.77 -21.46 -11.23
C ILE A 130 3.50 -20.23 -12.11
N PHE A 131 2.24 -20.00 -12.49
CA PHE A 131 1.86 -18.82 -13.27
C PHE A 131 2.20 -17.52 -12.55
N THR A 132 1.86 -17.42 -11.26
CA THR A 132 2.08 -16.20 -10.47
C THR A 132 3.58 -15.93 -10.27
N ALA A 133 4.37 -16.97 -10.03
CA ALA A 133 5.82 -16.86 -9.94
C ALA A 133 6.46 -16.46 -11.29
N GLY A 134 5.98 -17.04 -12.40
CA GLY A 134 6.41 -16.66 -13.74
C GLY A 134 6.06 -15.20 -14.07
N LEU A 135 4.86 -14.74 -13.69
CA LEU A 135 4.45 -13.34 -13.85
C LEU A 135 5.34 -12.39 -13.05
N ALA A 136 5.63 -12.70 -11.79
CA ALA A 136 6.53 -11.90 -10.94
C ALA A 136 7.93 -11.82 -11.56
N LEU A 137 8.49 -12.95 -12.00
CA LEU A 137 9.80 -12.98 -12.66
C LEU A 137 9.81 -12.16 -13.96
N PHE A 138 8.78 -12.28 -14.79
CA PHE A 138 8.64 -11.49 -16.00
C PHE A 138 8.64 -9.99 -15.71
N ILE A 139 7.80 -9.54 -14.77
CA ILE A 139 7.72 -8.13 -14.38
C ILE A 139 9.09 -7.65 -13.89
N THR A 140 9.77 -8.42 -13.04
CA THR A 140 11.09 -8.06 -12.50
C THR A 140 12.14 -7.91 -13.59
N VAL A 141 12.30 -8.92 -14.45
CA VAL A 141 13.32 -8.91 -15.51
C VAL A 141 13.04 -7.81 -16.51
N TYR A 142 11.78 -7.65 -16.92
CA TYR A 142 11.39 -6.63 -17.90
C TYR A 142 11.51 -5.22 -17.32
N TYR A 143 11.13 -5.02 -16.05
CA TYR A 143 11.28 -3.74 -15.37
C TYR A 143 12.75 -3.36 -15.21
N HIS A 144 13.60 -4.30 -14.79
CA HIS A 144 15.04 -4.06 -14.71
C HIS A 144 15.67 -3.75 -16.07
N TYR A 145 15.22 -4.42 -17.14
CA TYR A 145 15.68 -4.17 -18.50
C TYR A 145 15.27 -2.80 -19.03
N LEU A 146 14.01 -2.39 -18.82
CA LEU A 146 13.52 -1.10 -19.29
C LEU A 146 14.04 0.08 -18.47
N GLY A 147 14.08 -0.06 -17.14
CA GLY A 147 14.40 1.04 -16.21
C GLY A 147 13.34 2.15 -16.17
N GLU A 148 12.13 1.91 -16.70
CA GLU A 148 11.04 2.89 -16.80
C GLU A 148 9.96 2.65 -15.72
N PRO A 149 9.84 3.52 -14.70
CA PRO A 149 8.98 3.28 -13.54
C PRO A 149 7.48 3.26 -13.86
N VAL A 150 7.07 3.88 -14.97
CA VAL A 150 5.67 3.83 -15.44
C VAL A 150 5.24 2.39 -15.73
N PHE A 151 6.14 1.52 -16.23
CA PHE A 151 5.82 0.11 -16.44
C PHE A 151 5.45 -0.58 -15.13
N HIS A 152 6.26 -0.37 -14.08
CA HIS A 152 5.98 -0.89 -12.74
C HIS A 152 4.63 -0.41 -12.23
N GLN A 153 4.35 0.90 -12.30
CA GLN A 153 3.11 1.51 -11.83
C GLN A 153 1.87 0.88 -12.48
N VAL A 154 1.90 0.70 -13.81
CA VAL A 154 0.80 0.08 -14.55
C VAL A 154 0.61 -1.38 -14.15
N MET A 155 1.69 -2.16 -14.08
CA MET A 155 1.61 -3.57 -13.68
C MET A 155 1.09 -3.73 -12.25
N PHE A 156 1.56 -2.91 -11.31
CA PHE A 156 1.10 -2.89 -9.93
C PHE A 156 -0.39 -2.53 -9.85
N ALA A 157 -0.83 -1.50 -10.58
CA ALA A 157 -2.22 -1.05 -10.61
C ALA A 157 -3.16 -2.14 -11.16
N VAL A 158 -2.80 -2.78 -12.28
CA VAL A 158 -3.60 -3.86 -12.89
C VAL A 158 -3.70 -5.06 -11.95
N LEU A 159 -2.59 -5.47 -11.35
CA LEU A 159 -2.57 -6.61 -10.43
C LEU A 159 -3.40 -6.33 -9.17
N THR A 160 -3.24 -5.14 -8.58
CA THR A 160 -4.00 -4.71 -7.39
C THR A 160 -5.49 -4.62 -7.69
N ALA A 161 -5.88 -3.99 -8.81
CA ALA A 161 -7.28 -3.92 -9.23
C ALA A 161 -7.88 -5.33 -9.40
N THR A 162 -7.13 -6.26 -10.01
CA THR A 162 -7.57 -7.64 -10.19
C THR A 162 -7.84 -8.33 -8.83
N VAL A 163 -6.94 -8.16 -7.85
CA VAL A 163 -7.11 -8.70 -6.50
C VAL A 163 -8.33 -8.08 -5.79
N VAL A 164 -8.51 -6.76 -5.90
CA VAL A 164 -9.62 -6.03 -5.28
C VAL A 164 -10.96 -6.48 -5.87
N PHE A 165 -11.11 -6.45 -7.21
CA PHE A 165 -12.35 -6.85 -7.87
C PHE A 165 -12.68 -8.31 -7.60
N ARG A 166 -11.67 -9.20 -7.59
CA ARG A 166 -11.88 -10.61 -7.22
C ARG A 166 -12.32 -10.74 -5.77
N SER A 167 -11.72 -10.00 -4.84
CA SER A 167 -12.10 -10.02 -3.42
C SER A 167 -13.55 -9.55 -3.23
N ILE A 168 -13.95 -8.46 -3.89
CA ILE A 168 -15.34 -7.97 -3.89
C ILE A 168 -16.29 -9.02 -4.47
N TYR A 169 -15.90 -9.65 -5.58
CA TYR A 169 -16.71 -10.71 -6.19
C TYR A 169 -16.91 -11.89 -5.23
N VAL A 170 -15.85 -12.36 -4.57
CA VAL A 170 -15.94 -13.49 -3.61
C VAL A 170 -16.84 -13.10 -2.44
N MET A 171 -16.69 -11.90 -1.90
CA MET A 171 -17.55 -11.38 -0.84
C MET A 171 -19.02 -11.37 -1.26
N GLU A 172 -19.34 -10.79 -2.42
CA GLU A 172 -20.74 -10.63 -2.86
C GLU A 172 -21.39 -11.91 -3.38
N LYS A 173 -20.62 -12.82 -4.01
CA LYS A 173 -21.17 -14.05 -4.61
C LYS A 173 -21.06 -15.29 -3.73
N THR A 174 -20.09 -15.32 -2.82
CA THR A 174 -19.84 -16.50 -1.98
C THR A 174 -20.21 -16.26 -0.53
N LEU A 175 -19.98 -15.06 0.00
CA LEU A 175 -20.23 -14.77 1.43
C LEU A 175 -21.59 -14.11 1.70
N ARG A 176 -22.22 -13.47 0.70
CA ARG A 176 -23.56 -12.88 0.88
C ARG A 176 -24.60 -13.97 1.13
N PRO A 177 -25.31 -13.97 2.27
CA PRO A 177 -26.39 -14.90 2.51
C PRO A 177 -27.55 -14.61 1.56
N PRO A 178 -28.27 -15.65 1.08
CA PRO A 178 -29.43 -15.46 0.25
C PRO A 178 -30.50 -14.65 0.99
N PRO A 179 -31.27 -13.79 0.30
CA PRO A 179 -32.36 -13.05 0.93
C PRO A 179 -33.34 -14.04 1.58
N PRO A 180 -33.93 -13.67 2.73
CA PRO A 180 -34.91 -14.52 3.38
C PRO A 180 -36.03 -14.83 2.38
N ALA A 181 -36.34 -16.11 2.20
CA ALA A 181 -37.40 -16.53 1.31
C ALA A 181 -38.69 -15.80 1.69
N VAL A 182 -39.33 -15.13 0.73
CA VAL A 182 -40.67 -14.55 0.88
C VAL A 182 -41.67 -15.71 0.90
N GLY A 183 -41.67 -16.46 2.00
CA GLY A 183 -42.53 -17.61 2.24
C GLY A 183 -43.55 -17.27 3.31
N ASN A 184 -44.84 -17.41 2.96
CA ASN A 184 -46.02 -17.20 3.80
C ASN A 184 -45.79 -17.38 5.31
N GLY A 185 -45.84 -16.26 6.06
CA GLY A 185 -46.52 -16.12 7.36
C GLY A 185 -46.13 -16.98 8.56
N ASN A 186 -45.34 -18.04 8.43
CA ASN A 186 -44.94 -18.89 9.55
C ASN A 186 -43.46 -18.68 9.86
N GLY A 187 -43.19 -17.62 10.62
CA GLY A 187 -41.86 -17.16 11.05
C GLY A 187 -41.11 -18.07 12.04
N ASN A 188 -41.14 -19.40 11.81
CA ASN A 188 -40.49 -20.42 12.62
C ASN A 188 -39.07 -20.79 12.13
N GLY A 189 -38.32 -19.81 11.59
CA GLY A 189 -36.85 -19.98 11.54
C GLY A 189 -36.32 -20.10 12.96
N SER A 190 -35.47 -21.10 13.22
CA SER A 190 -34.97 -21.34 14.58
C SER A 190 -34.25 -20.09 15.09
N ARG A 191 -34.26 -19.85 16.41
CA ARG A 191 -33.55 -18.71 17.02
C ARG A 191 -32.07 -18.67 16.62
N SER A 192 -31.47 -19.85 16.38
CA SER A 192 -30.10 -20.01 15.91
C SER A 192 -29.91 -19.51 14.47
N GLU A 193 -30.85 -19.81 13.56
CA GLU A 193 -30.79 -19.35 12.16
C GLU A 193 -30.92 -17.84 12.03
N LYS A 194 -31.84 -17.23 12.80
CA LYS A 194 -31.99 -15.77 12.85
C LYS A 194 -30.73 -15.10 13.39
N PHE A 195 -30.10 -15.67 14.43
CA PHE A 195 -28.84 -15.15 14.98
C PHE A 195 -27.68 -15.27 13.99
N GLY A 196 -27.59 -16.39 13.26
CA GLY A 196 -26.60 -16.58 12.20
C GLY A 196 -26.72 -15.53 11.09
N GLN A 197 -27.94 -15.28 10.60
CA GLN A 197 -28.20 -14.26 9.57
C GLN A 197 -27.80 -12.85 10.01
N LEU A 198 -28.11 -12.48 11.27
CA LEU A 198 -27.72 -11.17 11.82
C LEU A 198 -26.20 -11.01 11.88
N ARG A 199 -25.49 -12.05 12.35
CA ARG A 199 -24.02 -12.04 12.41
C ARG A 199 -23.41 -11.94 11.01
N ASP A 200 -23.90 -12.70 10.05
CA ASP A 200 -23.37 -12.69 8.68
C ASP A 200 -23.61 -11.33 8.01
N GLN A 201 -24.75 -10.69 8.27
CA GLN A 201 -25.03 -9.33 7.82
C GLN A 201 -24.08 -8.30 8.46
N GLU A 202 -23.81 -8.42 9.76
CA GLU A 202 -22.84 -7.57 10.45
C GLU A 202 -21.42 -7.72 9.88
N ILE A 203 -20.98 -8.95 9.62
CA ILE A 203 -19.68 -9.23 8.99
C ILE A 203 -19.60 -8.57 7.61
N LEU A 204 -20.64 -8.67 6.78
CA LEU A 204 -20.66 -8.03 5.46
C LEU A 204 -20.62 -6.50 5.55
N CYS A 205 -21.34 -5.90 6.49
CA CYS A 205 -21.27 -4.46 6.75
C CYS A 205 -19.84 -4.04 7.12
N ASN A 206 -19.18 -4.79 8.00
CA ASN A 206 -17.80 -4.54 8.39
C ASN A 206 -16.83 -4.71 7.20
N MET A 207 -16.99 -5.75 6.38
CA MET A 207 -16.19 -5.96 5.18
C MET A 207 -16.34 -4.82 4.17
N TRP A 208 -17.57 -4.34 3.94
CA TRP A 208 -17.81 -3.18 3.08
C TRP A 208 -17.20 -1.90 3.65
N ALA A 209 -17.32 -1.66 4.96
CA ALA A 209 -16.68 -0.53 5.61
C ALA A 209 -15.15 -0.56 5.45
N MET A 210 -14.52 -1.74 5.60
CA MET A 210 -13.09 -1.93 5.37
C MET A 210 -12.70 -1.65 3.92
N ILE A 211 -13.44 -2.19 2.95
CA ILE A 211 -13.18 -1.96 1.51
C ILE A 211 -13.32 -0.49 1.16
N THR A 212 -14.42 0.16 1.56
CA THR A 212 -14.66 1.58 1.26
C THR A 212 -13.59 2.47 1.91
N THR A 213 -13.22 2.19 3.17
CA THR A 213 -12.16 2.94 3.86
C THR A 213 -10.82 2.75 3.16
N GLY A 214 -10.44 1.52 2.82
CA GLY A 214 -9.19 1.22 2.11
C GLY A 214 -9.11 1.86 0.72
N LEU A 215 -10.17 1.74 -0.09
CA LEU A 215 -10.22 2.36 -1.42
C LEU A 215 -10.20 3.90 -1.34
N SER A 216 -10.86 4.48 -0.35
CA SER A 216 -10.83 5.94 -0.13
C SER A 216 -9.43 6.40 0.28
N ALA A 217 -8.75 5.67 1.17
CA ALA A 217 -7.38 5.96 1.57
C ALA A 217 -6.41 5.90 0.37
N ILE A 218 -6.50 4.85 -0.46
CA ILE A 218 -5.70 4.74 -1.70
C ILE A 218 -5.99 5.91 -2.65
N ALA A 219 -7.24 6.28 -2.84
CA ALA A 219 -7.61 7.38 -3.74
C ALA A 219 -7.07 8.74 -3.24
N ILE A 220 -7.16 8.99 -1.93
CA ILE A 220 -6.63 10.21 -1.30
C ILE A 220 -5.11 10.26 -1.39
N GLY A 221 -4.43 9.15 -1.05
CA GLY A 221 -2.99 9.05 -1.21
C GLY A 221 -2.58 9.29 -2.66
N PHE A 222 -3.25 8.64 -3.62
CA PHE A 222 -2.90 8.75 -5.04
C PHE A 222 -3.09 10.18 -5.55
N LEU A 223 -4.08 10.90 -5.01
CA LEU A 223 -4.24 12.33 -5.25
C LEU A 223 -3.03 13.12 -4.73
N PHE A 224 -2.59 12.90 -3.49
CA PHE A 224 -1.41 13.58 -2.94
C PHE A 224 -0.14 13.27 -3.73
N TRP A 225 0.07 12.00 -4.08
CA TRP A 225 1.17 11.57 -4.95
C TRP A 225 1.17 12.32 -6.29
N ASN A 226 0.02 12.41 -6.98
CA ASN A 226 -0.07 13.14 -8.25
C ASN A 226 0.15 14.65 -8.08
N LEU A 227 -0.39 15.25 -7.01
CA LEU A 227 -0.19 16.67 -6.72
C LEU A 227 1.29 16.99 -6.50
N ASP A 228 2.00 16.13 -5.76
CA ASP A 228 3.43 16.29 -5.47
C ASP A 228 4.27 16.19 -6.75
N ASN A 229 3.95 15.24 -7.64
CA ASN A 229 4.63 15.08 -8.93
C ASN A 229 4.35 16.24 -9.90
N ILE A 230 3.10 16.65 -10.07
CA ILE A 230 2.70 17.65 -11.09
C ILE A 230 3.05 19.07 -10.66
N TYR A 231 2.84 19.42 -9.39
CA TYR A 231 2.98 20.79 -8.88
C TYR A 231 4.23 21.00 -8.04
N CYS A 232 5.24 20.12 -8.16
CA CYS A 232 6.42 20.13 -7.30
C CYS A 232 7.08 21.50 -7.14
N SER A 233 7.29 22.22 -8.26
CA SER A 233 7.94 23.55 -8.24
C SER A 233 7.15 24.59 -7.43
N SER A 234 5.82 24.52 -7.44
CA SER A 234 4.93 25.40 -6.67
C SER A 234 4.89 24.96 -5.21
N ILE A 235 4.82 23.66 -4.96
CA ILE A 235 4.80 23.06 -3.62
C ILE A 235 6.09 23.41 -2.86
N ARG A 236 7.28 23.21 -3.45
CA ARG A 236 8.56 23.60 -2.85
C ARG A 236 8.63 25.10 -2.51
N ARG A 237 8.02 25.96 -3.34
CA ARG A 237 7.93 27.41 -3.06
C ARG A 237 7.04 27.68 -1.84
N TRP A 238 5.90 27.00 -1.74
CA TRP A 238 5.01 27.13 -0.59
C TRP A 238 5.63 26.59 0.69
N ARG A 239 6.36 25.46 0.65
CA ARG A 239 7.12 24.93 1.79
C ARG A 239 8.08 25.99 2.37
N ARG A 240 8.81 26.69 1.49
CA ARG A 240 9.69 27.81 1.89
C ARG A 240 8.96 29.00 2.51
N GLN A 241 7.75 29.31 2.04
CA GLN A 241 6.95 30.43 2.57
C GLN A 241 6.32 30.11 3.93
N LEU A 242 5.86 28.86 4.10
CA LEU A 242 5.22 28.41 5.34
C LEU A 242 6.26 28.14 6.44
N GLY A 243 7.42 27.59 6.08
CA GLY A 243 8.45 27.18 7.03
C GLY A 243 8.06 25.90 7.80
N LEU A 244 8.96 25.42 8.66
CA LEU A 244 8.70 24.27 9.53
C LEU A 244 7.87 24.67 10.75
N PRO A 245 6.98 23.78 11.26
CA PRO A 245 6.72 22.41 10.76
C PRO A 245 5.69 22.36 9.62
N TRP A 246 5.02 23.47 9.30
CA TRP A 246 3.88 23.50 8.37
C TRP A 246 4.22 23.07 6.94
N GLY A 247 5.45 23.27 6.50
CA GLY A 247 5.95 22.80 5.20
C GLY A 247 5.87 21.28 5.04
N VAL A 248 5.98 20.50 6.13
CA VAL A 248 5.86 19.04 6.11
C VAL A 248 4.48 18.58 5.65
N LEU A 249 3.43 19.37 5.90
CA LEU A 249 2.07 19.06 5.43
C LEU A 249 1.95 19.09 3.91
N LEU A 250 2.94 19.67 3.21
CA LEU A 250 2.98 19.72 1.76
C LEU A 250 3.90 18.64 1.15
N GLU A 251 4.45 17.72 1.94
CA GLU A 251 5.20 16.55 1.46
C GLU A 251 4.22 15.48 0.94
N GLY A 252 3.66 15.69 -0.24
CA GLY A 252 2.56 14.88 -0.77
C GLY A 252 2.94 13.42 -0.96
N HIS A 253 4.16 13.13 -1.40
CA HIS A 253 4.69 11.77 -1.47
C HIS A 253 4.89 11.12 -0.09
N GLY A 254 5.14 11.91 0.95
CA GLY A 254 5.22 11.41 2.32
C GLY A 254 3.84 11.01 2.89
N TRP A 255 2.77 11.69 2.45
CA TRP A 255 1.39 11.39 2.84
C TRP A 255 0.70 10.32 1.99
N TRP A 256 1.34 9.91 0.89
CA TRP A 256 0.92 8.78 0.05
C TRP A 256 1.11 7.44 0.79
#